data_AF-A0A7S7SPS5-F1
#
_entry.id   AF-A0A7S7SPS5-F1
#
_cell.length_a   1.000
_cell.length_b   1.000
_cell.length_c   1.000
_cell.angle_alpha   90.00
_cell.angle_beta   90.00
_cell.angle_gamma   90.00
#
_symmetry.space_group_name_H-M   'P 1'
#
loop_
_entity.id
_entity.type
_entity.pdbx_description
1 polymer ?
#
loop_
_entity_poly.entity_id
_entity_poly.type
_entity_poly.pdbx_seq_one_letter_code
_entity_poly.pdbx_strand_id
1 'polypeptide(L)' 'MRNIWGRLAAVAVPGAVTEHYSYTSAGLLTSKISDFGSTSFMTPEVNYSYDNEGKVTQMVYPVYGRLNTPHHL' A
#
# COMPACT_ATOMS: atom_id res chain seq x y z
N MET A 1 -11.78 -6.38 6.38
CA MET A 1 -12.90 -5.55 5.87
C MET A 1 -12.87 -5.47 4.35
N ARG A 2 -14.00 -5.23 3.69
CA ARG A 2 -14.09 -5.03 2.22
C ARG A 2 -14.51 -3.60 1.87
N ASN A 3 -14.10 -3.07 0.71
CA ASN A 3 -14.55 -1.78 0.18
C ASN A 3 -15.87 -1.90 -0.59
N ILE A 4 -16.35 -0.78 -1.16
CA ILE A 4 -17.61 -0.71 -1.92
C ILE A 4 -17.65 -1.59 -3.18
N TRP A 5 -16.48 -2.01 -3.70
CA TRP A 5 -16.37 -2.96 -4.81
C TRP A 5 -16.25 -4.42 -4.34
N GLY A 6 -16.41 -4.67 -3.04
CA GLY A 6 -16.27 -6.00 -2.45
C GLY A 6 -14.82 -6.52 -2.39
N ARG A 7 -13.82 -5.68 -2.66
CA ARG A 7 -12.39 -6.02 -2.57
C ARG A 7 -11.89 -5.86 -1.15
N LEU A 8 -10.87 -6.60 -0.76
CA LEU A 8 -10.27 -6.55 0.56
C LEU A 8 -9.70 -5.15 0.83
N ALA A 9 -10.20 -4.42 1.81
CA ALA A 9 -9.75 -3.06 2.12
C ALA A 9 -8.84 -2.98 3.35
N ALA A 10 -8.95 -3.95 4.26
CA ALA A 10 -7.93 -4.17 5.27
C ALA A 10 -7.99 -5.57 5.89
N VAL A 11 -6.85 -5.98 6.44
CA VAL A 11 -6.65 -7.19 7.23
C VAL A 11 -5.95 -6.81 8.52
N ALA A 12 -6.56 -7.16 9.65
CA ALA A 12 -5.92 -7.02 10.96
C ALA A 12 -5.28 -8.36 11.34
N VAL A 13 -3.98 -8.34 11.63
CA VAL A 13 -3.28 -9.45 12.28
C VAL A 13 -3.24 -9.14 13.78
N PRO A 14 -3.95 -9.91 14.63
CA PRO A 14 -4.02 -9.63 16.06
C PRO A 14 -2.63 -9.52 16.69
N GLY A 15 -2.39 -8.43 17.42
CA GLY A 15 -1.12 -8.18 18.12
C GLY A 15 0.05 -7.76 17.23
N ALA A 16 -0.15 -7.52 15.93
CA ALA A 16 0.92 -7.17 15.01
C ALA A 16 0.65 -5.89 14.21
N VAL A 17 -0.13 -5.99 13.13
CA VAL A 17 -0.29 -4.92 12.15
C VAL A 17 -1.67 -5.03 11.49
N THR A 18 -2.26 -3.89 11.17
CA THR A 18 -3.39 -3.80 10.26
C THR A 18 -2.89 -3.34 8.90
N GLU A 19 -3.03 -4.18 7.88
CA GLU A 19 -2.72 -3.81 6.50
C GLU A 19 -3.96 -3.21 5.84
N HIS A 20 -3.83 -2.02 5.25
CA HIS A 20 -4.88 -1.35 4.49
C HIS A 20 -4.53 -1.31 3.00
N TYR A 21 -5.55 -1.43 2.15
CA TYR A 21 -5.39 -1.51 0.69
C TYR A 21 -6.33 -0.57 -0.05
N SER A 22 -5.80 0.14 -1.04
CA SER A 22 -6.54 1.02 -1.94
C SER A 22 -6.45 0.53 -3.38
N TYR A 23 -7.49 0.76 -4.18
CA TYR A 23 -7.55 0.23 -5.55
C TYR A 23 -8.09 1.26 -6.53
N THR A 24 -7.68 1.12 -7.80
CA THR A 24 -8.35 1.76 -8.92
C THR A 24 -9.75 1.15 -9.15
N SER A 25 -10.58 1.81 -9.96
CA SER A 25 -11.86 1.24 -10.43
C SER A 25 -11.66 -0.11 -11.13
N ALA A 26 -10.59 -0.25 -11.93
CA ALA A 26 -10.22 -1.49 -12.61
C ALA A 26 -9.72 -2.61 -11.67
N GLY A 27 -9.35 -2.30 -10.41
CA GLY A 27 -8.93 -3.30 -9.42
C GLY A 27 -7.45 -3.49 -9.24
N LEU A 28 -6.66 -2.58 -9.78
CA LEU A 28 -5.23 -2.51 -9.52
C LEU A 28 -4.99 -1.86 -8.16
N LEU A 29 -4.09 -2.43 -7.35
CA LEU A 29 -3.75 -1.94 -6.01
C LEU A 29 -2.94 -0.65 -6.13
N THR A 30 -3.39 0.48 -5.60
CA THR A 30 -2.65 1.75 -5.71
C THR A 30 -1.81 2.06 -4.49
N SER A 31 -2.25 1.63 -3.30
CA SER A 31 -1.55 1.87 -2.04
C SER A 31 -1.76 0.72 -1.07
N LYS A 32 -0.68 0.43 -0.32
CA LYS A 32 -0.68 -0.49 0.83
C LYS A 32 -0.10 0.23 2.05
N ILE A 33 -0.87 0.34 3.12
CA ILE A 33 -0.44 0.94 4.39
C ILE A 33 -0.31 -0.14 5.45
N SER A 34 0.76 -0.12 6.24
CA SER A 34 0.94 -1.00 7.40
C SER A 34 0.78 -0.18 8.68
N ASP A 35 -0.32 -0.39 9.40
CA ASP A 35 -0.63 0.31 10.64
C ASP A 35 -0.30 -0.58 11.85
N PHE A 36 0.67 -0.16 12.65
CA PHE A 36 1.10 -0.88 13.85
C PHE A 36 0.28 -0.53 15.11
N GLY A 37 -0.72 0.35 15.00
CA GLY A 37 -1.63 0.73 16.09
C GLY A 37 -0.98 1.48 17.25
N SER A 38 0.32 1.77 17.17
CA SER A 38 1.09 2.52 18.17
C SER A 38 1.73 3.73 17.53
N THR A 39 1.57 4.89 18.16
CA THR A 39 2.10 6.18 17.69
C THR A 39 3.63 6.24 17.69
N SER A 40 4.29 5.29 18.35
CA SER A 40 5.76 5.18 18.35
C SER A 40 6.32 4.55 17.08
N PHE A 41 5.49 3.87 16.30
CA PHE A 41 5.90 3.27 15.03
C PHE A 41 5.34 4.11 13.88
N MET A 42 6.21 4.43 12.93
CA MET A 42 5.77 5.02 11.67
C MET A 42 4.89 4.01 10.92
N THR A 43 3.88 4.48 10.20
CA THR A 43 3.01 3.66 9.36
C THR A 43 3.53 3.66 7.91
N PRO A 44 4.29 2.65 7.46
CA PRO A 44 4.77 2.62 6.09
C PRO A 44 3.62 2.59 5.09
N GLU A 45 3.76 3.37 4.02
CA GLU A 45 2.90 3.32 2.85
C GLU A 45 3.72 3.02 1.59
N VAL A 46 3.29 1.99 0.84
CA VAL A 46 3.85 1.67 -0.49
C VAL A 46 2.84 2.04 -1.56
N ASN A 47 3.26 2.82 -2.54
CA ASN A 47 2.44 3.21 -3.69
C ASN A 47 2.86 2.50 -4.97
N TYR A 48 1.89 2.18 -5.83
CA TYR A 48 2.09 1.42 -7.06
C TYR A 48 1.58 2.19 -8.27
N SER A 49 2.37 2.19 -9.34
CA SER A 49 1.98 2.72 -10.65
C SER A 49 1.92 1.61 -11.69
N TYR A 50 1.08 1.79 -12.71
CA TYR A 50 0.82 0.78 -13.74
C TYR A 50 0.90 1.39 -15.14
N ASP A 51 1.23 0.57 -16.13
CA ASP A 51 1.03 0.90 -17.54
C ASP A 51 -0.42 0.61 -17.99
N ASN A 52 -0.72 0.89 -19.25
CA ASN A 52 -2.04 0.66 -19.85
C ASN A 52 -2.40 -0.83 -19.98
N GLU A 53 -1.44 -1.74 -19.84
CA GLU A 53 -1.65 -3.20 -19.84
C GLU A 53 -1.89 -3.73 -18.41
N GLY A 54 -1.82 -2.86 -17.39
CA GLY A 54 -1.98 -3.23 -15.99
C GLY A 54 -0.73 -3.84 -15.36
N LYS A 55 0.44 -3.70 -15.97
CA LYS A 55 1.72 -4.13 -15.39
C LYS A 55 2.27 -3.04 -14.49
N VAL A 56 2.84 -3.43 -13.36
CA VAL A 56 3.47 -2.49 -12.41
C VAL A 56 4.70 -1.87 -13.08
N THR A 57 4.76 -0.54 -13.12
CA THR A 57 5.89 0.22 -13.66
C THR A 57 6.73 0.89 -12.59
N GLN A 58 6.18 1.06 -11.38
CA GLN A 58 6.86 1.70 -10.28
C GLN A 58 6.31 1.23 -8.93
N MET A 59 7.21 1.10 -7.95
CA MET A 59 6.88 0.99 -6.54
C MET A 59 7.60 2.08 -5.75
N VAL A 60 6.84 2.86 -4.99
CA VAL A 60 7.37 3.94 -4.14
C VAL A 60 7.20 3.55 -2.68
N TYR A 61 8.33 3.36 -2.01
CA TYR A 61 8.39 3.07 -0.58
C TYR A 61 8.54 4.35 0.23
N PRO A 62 8.09 4.38 1.49
CA PRO A 62 8.28 5.53 2.36
C PRO A 62 9.76 5.65 2.69
N VAL A 63 10.31 6.87 2.61
CA VAL A 63 11.74 7.09 2.80
C VAL A 63 12.06 7.28 4.26
N TYR A 64 12.89 6.37 4.77
CA TYR A 64 13.51 6.50 6.09
C TYR A 64 14.90 7.11 5.91
N GLY A 65 15.04 8.42 6.15
CA GLY A 65 16.33 9.09 6.16
C GLY A 65 17.09 9.08 4.82
N ARG A 66 16.95 10.16 4.05
CA ARG A 66 17.76 10.54 2.88
C ARG A 66 17.92 9.47 1.77
N LEU A 67 16.86 9.25 0.99
CA LEU A 67 16.86 9.19 -0.50
C LEU A 67 15.51 8.61 -0.98
N ASN A 68 14.70 9.43 -1.68
CA ASN A 68 13.58 8.97 -2.51
C ASN A 68 14.16 8.15 -3.66
N THR A 69 14.11 6.82 -3.58
CA THR A 69 14.46 5.94 -4.70
C THR A 69 13.18 5.28 -5.23
N PRO A 70 12.58 5.85 -6.30
CA PRO A 70 11.68 5.10 -7.16
C PRO A 70 12.34 3.79 -7.57
N HIS A 71 11.71 2.66 -7.27
CA HIS A 71 12.11 1.39 -7.88
C HIS A 71 11.27 1.19 -9.13
N HIS A 72 11.91 1.35 -10.29
CA HIS A 72 11.38 0.96 -11.58
C HIS A 72 11.65 -0.53 -11.81
N LEU A 73 10.65 -1.26 -12.27
CA LEU A 73 10.73 -2.69 -12.58
C LEU A 73 11.19 -2.93 -14.02
#